data_AF-A0A661QAH7-F1
#
_entry.id   AF-A0A661QAH7-F1
#
_cell.length_a   1.000
_cell.length_b   1.000
_cell.length_c   1.000
_cell.angle_alpha   90.00
_cell.angle_beta   90.00
_cell.angle_gamma   90.00
#
_symmetry.space_group_name_H-M   'P 1'
#
loop_
_entity.id
_entity.type
_entity.pdbx_description
1 polymer ?
#
loop_
_entity_poly.entity_id
_entity_poly.type
_entity_poly.pdbx_seq_one_letter_code
_entity_poly.pdbx_strand_id
1 'polypeptide(L)'
;MDFIERRLEDIEKERKKLEIQIAALSRQTDEMDAKIRAYLADRSRNPHPRHFDLIDKVQKFKIPGGLANKSLEGLLDSLQWKVYYAQRAWQQMWQNAEAAQRASKTTADTTKADASEVDMPEGQNQEKSQYSVDTLWEIQQEKLKTYGYDQSIETKSAFRNRMAEDYKRLSKDRRADQEIVMTFDKDEKKCLLGFKE
;
A
#
# COMPACT_ATOMS: atom_id res chain seq x y z
N MET A 1 57.15 -9.34 -4.20
CA MET A 1 55.72 -9.00 -4.31
C MET A 1 55.64 -7.86 -5.29
N ASP A 2 55.40 -8.21 -6.56
CA ASP A 2 55.31 -7.24 -7.63
C ASP A 2 54.07 -6.35 -7.46
N PHE A 3 54.16 -5.10 -7.90
CA PHE A 3 53.05 -4.14 -7.86
C PHE A 3 51.77 -4.69 -8.54
N ILE A 4 51.95 -5.57 -9.54
CA ILE A 4 50.87 -6.23 -10.26
C ILE A 4 50.14 -7.25 -9.39
N GLU A 5 50.86 -8.08 -8.62
CA GLU A 5 50.27 -9.10 -7.75
C GLU A 5 49.40 -8.45 -6.66
N ARG A 6 49.91 -7.39 -6.03
CA ARG A 6 49.16 -6.67 -4.99
C ARG A 6 47.87 -6.05 -5.52
N ARG A 7 47.90 -5.49 -6.73
CA ARG A 7 46.72 -4.92 -7.39
C ARG A 7 45.69 -6.00 -7.75
N LEU A 8 46.12 -7.19 -8.16
CA LEU A 8 45.23 -8.31 -8.44
C LEU A 8 44.53 -8.81 -7.18
N GLU A 9 45.26 -8.98 -6.08
CA GLU A 9 44.68 -9.36 -4.79
C GLU A 9 43.63 -8.36 -4.30
N ASP A 10 43.86 -7.06 -4.48
CA ASP A 10 42.92 -6.02 -4.08
C ASP A 10 41.63 -6.06 -4.93
N ILE A 11 41.76 -6.26 -6.24
CA ILE A 11 40.61 -6.46 -7.14
C ILE A 11 39.79 -7.69 -6.74
N GLU A 12 40.46 -8.80 -6.40
CA GLU A 12 39.77 -10.03 -5.96
C GLU A 12 39.03 -9.83 -4.63
N LYS A 13 39.64 -9.13 -3.67
CA LYS A 13 38.97 -8.77 -2.40
C LYS A 13 37.73 -7.93 -2.65
N GLU A 14 37.79 -6.95 -3.56
CA GLU A 14 36.63 -6.12 -3.91
C GLU A 14 35.54 -6.93 -4.61
N ARG A 15 35.90 -7.82 -5.54
CA ARG A 15 34.95 -8.74 -6.18
C ARG A 15 34.25 -9.63 -5.18
N LYS A 16 34.97 -10.19 -4.22
CA LYS A 16 34.40 -11.03 -3.15
C LYS A 16 33.43 -10.23 -2.26
N LYS A 17 33.73 -8.97 -1.97
CA LYS A 17 32.80 -8.08 -1.25
C LYS A 17 31.51 -7.85 -2.04
N LEU A 18 31.61 -7.62 -3.35
CA LEU A 18 30.44 -7.48 -4.22
C LEU A 18 29.60 -8.76 -4.26
N GLU A 19 30.24 -9.92 -4.34
CA GLU A 19 29.54 -11.22 -4.31
C GLU A 19 28.74 -11.39 -3.00
N ILE A 20 29.37 -11.11 -1.85
CA ILE A 20 28.71 -11.15 -0.54
C ILE A 20 27.52 -10.18 -0.50
N GLN A 21 27.68 -8.99 -1.08
CA GLN A 21 26.62 -7.98 -1.13
C GLN A 21 25.44 -8.42 -2.00
N ILE A 22 25.69 -8.99 -3.17
CA ILE A 22 24.65 -9.53 -4.06
C ILE A 22 23.92 -10.69 -3.37
N ALA A 23 24.66 -11.59 -2.71
CA ALA A 23 24.07 -12.70 -1.95
C ALA A 23 23.20 -12.19 -0.78
N ALA A 24 23.63 -11.14 -0.08
CA ALA A 24 22.85 -10.52 0.98
C ALA A 24 21.54 -9.91 0.45
N LEU A 25 21.57 -9.22 -0.70
CA LEU A 25 20.37 -8.69 -1.36
C LEU A 25 19.42 -9.81 -1.79
N SER A 26 19.96 -10.93 -2.27
CA SER A 26 19.17 -12.12 -2.62
C SER A 26 18.42 -12.69 -1.42
N ARG A 27 19.08 -12.80 -0.26
CA ARG A 27 18.44 -13.23 1.00
C ARG A 27 17.40 -12.24 1.49
N GLN A 28 17.69 -10.94 1.40
CA GLN A 28 16.71 -9.89 1.74
C GLN A 28 15.45 -9.98 0.89
N THR A 29 15.58 -10.40 -0.37
CA THR A 29 14.43 -10.63 -1.26
C THR A 29 13.55 -11.78 -0.76
N ASP A 30 14.16 -12.88 -0.29
CA ASP A 30 13.43 -14.02 0.28
C ASP A 30 12.76 -13.67 1.62
N GLU A 31 13.46 -12.93 2.48
CA GLU A 31 12.89 -12.42 3.73
C GLU A 31 11.71 -11.49 3.47
N MET A 32 11.78 -10.69 2.41
CA MET A 32 10.70 -9.79 2.03
C MET A 32 9.47 -10.57 1.56
N ASP A 33 9.66 -11.65 0.79
CA ASP A 33 8.57 -12.55 0.40
C ASP A 33 7.86 -13.13 1.64
N ALA A 34 8.62 -13.58 2.63
CA ALA A 34 8.06 -14.08 3.89
C ALA A 34 7.28 -13.00 4.65
N LYS A 35 7.80 -11.76 4.73
CA LYS A 35 7.12 -10.63 5.37
C LYS A 35 5.82 -10.26 4.65
N ILE A 36 5.81 -10.29 3.33
CA ILE A 36 4.64 -10.03 2.51
C ILE A 36 3.55 -11.07 2.76
N ARG A 37 3.91 -12.35 2.75
CA ARG A 37 2.97 -13.43 3.08
C ARG A 37 2.41 -13.27 4.49
N ALA A 38 3.25 -12.99 5.48
CA ALA A 38 2.82 -12.78 6.86
C ALA A 38 1.87 -11.57 6.98
N TYR A 39 2.20 -10.45 6.32
CA TYR A 39 1.35 -9.26 6.28
C TYR A 39 -0.01 -9.53 5.63
N LEU A 40 -0.03 -10.25 4.51
CA LEU A 40 -1.28 -10.58 3.83
C LEU A 40 -2.13 -11.59 4.61
N ALA A 41 -1.52 -12.46 5.39
CA ALA A 41 -2.22 -13.39 6.28
C ALA A 41 -2.85 -12.67 7.49
N ASP A 42 -2.13 -11.73 8.10
CA ASP A 42 -2.62 -10.93 9.23
C ASP A 42 -2.07 -9.51 9.16
N ARG A 43 -2.88 -8.61 8.61
CA ARG A 43 -2.57 -7.18 8.42
C ARG A 43 -2.58 -6.38 9.73
N SER A 44 -3.23 -6.89 10.77
CA SER A 44 -3.39 -6.18 12.04
C SER A 44 -2.17 -6.34 12.94
N ARG A 45 -1.54 -7.51 12.87
CA ARG A 45 -0.39 -7.87 13.71
C ARG A 45 0.95 -7.62 13.05
N ASN A 46 0.99 -7.63 11.72
CA ASN A 46 2.23 -7.48 10.97
C ASN A 46 2.31 -6.08 10.33
N PRO A 47 3.46 -5.41 10.39
CA PRO A 47 3.65 -4.11 9.75
C PRO A 47 3.71 -4.24 8.23
N HIS A 48 3.30 -3.18 7.52
CA HIS A 48 3.38 -3.15 6.06
C HIS A 48 4.84 -3.28 5.57
N PRO A 49 5.15 -4.27 4.71
CA PRO A 49 6.50 -4.47 4.20
C PRO A 49 6.85 -3.40 3.14
N ARG A 50 7.89 -2.60 3.42
CA ARG A 50 8.43 -1.57 2.50
C ARG A 50 9.32 -2.21 1.41
N HIS A 51 8.73 -3.08 0.61
CA HIS A 51 9.46 -3.87 -0.39
C HIS A 51 9.94 -3.06 -1.61
N PHE A 52 9.30 -1.92 -1.89
CA PHE A 52 9.71 -1.01 -2.97
C PHE A 52 11.14 -0.48 -2.80
N ASP A 53 11.57 -0.17 -1.57
CA ASP A 53 12.93 0.31 -1.30
C ASP A 53 14.00 -0.75 -1.66
N LEU A 54 13.69 -2.02 -1.42
CA LEU A 54 14.57 -3.14 -1.78
C LEU A 54 14.63 -3.34 -3.29
N ILE A 55 13.47 -3.27 -3.97
CA ILE A 55 13.40 -3.36 -5.44
C ILE A 55 14.26 -2.26 -6.06
N ASP A 56 14.07 -1.01 -5.63
CA ASP A 56 14.83 0.14 -6.11
C ASP A 56 16.33 -0.04 -5.89
N LYS A 57 16.71 -0.53 -4.71
CA LYS A 57 18.11 -0.79 -4.36
C LYS A 57 18.74 -1.84 -5.28
N VAL A 58 18.04 -2.93 -5.58
CA VAL A 58 18.53 -3.99 -6.48
C VAL A 58 18.60 -3.51 -7.93
N GLN A 59 17.58 -2.80 -8.40
CA GLN A 59 17.52 -2.31 -9.78
C GLN A 59 18.58 -1.23 -10.07
N LYS A 60 18.91 -0.40 -9.08
CA LYS A 60 19.95 0.63 -9.19
C LYS A 60 21.37 0.08 -8.96
N PHE A 61 21.51 -1.16 -8.48
CA PHE A 61 22.81 -1.74 -8.19
C PHE A 61 23.58 -1.99 -9.49
N LYS A 62 24.79 -1.44 -9.57
CA LYS A 62 25.69 -1.60 -10.73
C LYS A 62 27.06 -2.06 -10.26
N ILE A 63 27.64 -3.00 -10.98
CA ILE A 63 29.02 -3.45 -10.75
C ILE A 63 29.96 -2.41 -11.37
N PRO A 64 30.96 -1.90 -10.63
CA PRO A 64 31.97 -1.01 -11.19
C PRO A 64 32.72 -1.71 -12.34
N GLY A 65 32.94 -1.02 -13.47
CA GLY A 65 33.53 -1.63 -14.67
C GLY A 65 34.92 -2.24 -14.46
N GLY A 66 35.72 -1.70 -13.54
CA GLY A 66 37.03 -2.26 -13.18
C GLY A 66 36.98 -3.57 -12.38
N LEU A 67 35.81 -3.89 -11.81
CA LEU A 67 35.56 -5.11 -11.02
C LEU A 67 34.66 -6.10 -11.75
N ALA A 68 34.04 -5.69 -12.85
CA ALA A 68 33.16 -6.50 -13.66
C ALA A 68 33.82 -7.83 -14.04
N ASN A 69 33.04 -8.89 -13.90
CA ASN A 69 33.37 -10.25 -14.29
C ASN A 69 32.03 -10.90 -14.66
N LYS A 70 32.02 -11.72 -15.71
CA LYS A 70 30.85 -12.48 -16.18
C LYS A 70 30.12 -13.20 -15.04
N SER A 71 30.85 -13.73 -14.06
CA SER A 71 30.25 -14.37 -12.89
C SER A 71 29.43 -13.40 -12.03
N LEU A 72 29.98 -12.23 -11.69
CA LEU A 72 29.27 -11.21 -10.90
C LEU A 72 28.09 -10.62 -11.68
N GLU A 73 28.27 -10.39 -12.98
CA GLU A 73 27.21 -9.91 -13.86
C GLU A 73 26.05 -10.92 -13.93
N GLY A 74 26.35 -12.21 -14.05
CA GLY A 74 25.34 -13.27 -14.03
C GLY A 74 24.61 -13.37 -12.68
N LEU A 75 25.31 -13.19 -11.56
CA LEU A 75 24.69 -13.14 -10.23
C LEU A 75 23.76 -11.93 -10.08
N LEU A 76 24.17 -10.77 -10.57
CA LEU A 76 23.36 -9.55 -10.54
C LEU A 76 22.12 -9.68 -11.44
N ASP A 77 22.27 -10.18 -12.67
CA ASP A 77 21.16 -10.40 -13.60
C ASP A 77 20.16 -11.41 -13.02
N SER A 78 20.65 -12.53 -12.47
CA SER A 78 19.80 -13.51 -11.79
C SER A 78 19.02 -12.90 -10.62
N LEU A 79 19.66 -12.03 -9.82
CA LEU A 79 19.00 -11.31 -8.74
C LEU A 79 17.94 -10.32 -9.28
N GLN A 80 18.24 -9.58 -10.34
CA GLN A 80 17.30 -8.64 -10.96
C GLN A 80 16.06 -9.37 -11.50
N TRP A 81 16.24 -10.52 -12.16
CA TRP A 81 15.14 -11.39 -12.58
C TRP A 81 14.33 -11.90 -11.39
N LYS A 82 15.00 -12.38 -10.34
CA LYS A 82 14.33 -12.84 -9.11
C LYS A 82 13.43 -11.75 -8.54
N VAL A 83 13.94 -10.52 -8.41
CA VAL A 83 13.17 -9.38 -7.92
C VAL A 83 12.01 -9.03 -8.84
N TYR A 84 12.22 -9.06 -10.16
CA TYR A 84 11.15 -8.82 -11.13
C TYR A 84 9.99 -9.81 -10.99
N TYR A 85 10.29 -11.11 -10.91
CA TYR A 85 9.26 -12.14 -10.72
C TYR A 85 8.61 -12.06 -9.33
N ALA A 86 9.39 -11.80 -8.29
CA ALA A 86 8.89 -11.62 -6.94
C ALA A 86 7.91 -10.44 -6.86
N GLN A 87 8.26 -9.28 -7.46
CA GLN A 87 7.38 -8.11 -7.54
C GLN A 87 6.04 -8.46 -8.19
N ARG A 88 6.05 -9.16 -9.31
CA ARG A 88 4.82 -9.59 -9.99
C ARG A 88 3.99 -10.55 -9.14
N ALA A 89 4.64 -11.52 -8.50
CA ALA A 89 3.98 -12.47 -7.60
C ALA A 89 3.34 -11.75 -6.40
N TRP A 90 4.05 -10.80 -5.79
CA TRP A 90 3.54 -9.99 -4.68
C TRP A 90 2.31 -9.19 -5.10
N GLN A 91 2.36 -8.49 -6.25
CA GLN A 91 1.19 -7.77 -6.77
C GLN A 91 -0.02 -8.68 -6.94
N GLN A 92 0.17 -9.87 -7.50
CA GLN A 92 -0.91 -10.84 -7.66
C GLN A 92 -1.44 -11.32 -6.30
N MET A 93 -0.57 -11.58 -5.32
CA MET A 93 -1.00 -11.95 -3.97
C MET A 93 -1.84 -10.85 -3.31
N TRP A 94 -1.48 -9.58 -3.49
CA TRP A 94 -2.27 -8.45 -3.01
C TRP A 94 -3.66 -8.42 -3.64
N GLN A 95 -3.73 -8.54 -4.97
CA GLN A 95 -5.00 -8.56 -5.70
C GLN A 95 -5.90 -9.72 -5.25
N ASN A 96 -5.32 -10.91 -5.06
CA ASN A 96 -6.05 -12.07 -4.57
C ASN A 96 -6.56 -11.86 -3.13
N ALA A 97 -5.73 -11.29 -2.25
CA ALA A 97 -6.13 -11.00 -0.87
C ALA A 97 -7.24 -9.94 -0.82
N GLU A 98 -7.18 -8.91 -1.67
CA GLU A 98 -8.27 -7.92 -1.80
C GLU A 98 -9.55 -8.52 -2.36
N ALA A 99 -9.44 -9.38 -3.37
CA ALA A 99 -10.60 -10.09 -3.93
C ALA A 99 -11.27 -10.99 -2.88
N ALA A 100 -10.47 -11.72 -2.08
CA ALA A 100 -10.98 -12.53 -0.97
C ALA A 100 -11.68 -11.69 0.11
N GLN A 101 -11.13 -10.53 0.47
CA GLN A 101 -11.77 -9.60 1.41
C GLN A 101 -13.09 -9.03 0.86
N ARG A 102 -13.14 -8.72 -0.44
CA ARG A 102 -14.40 -8.28 -1.06
C ARG A 102 -15.44 -9.40 -1.06
N ALA A 103 -15.03 -10.63 -1.40
CA ALA A 103 -15.93 -11.77 -1.40
C ALA A 103 -16.48 -12.08 -0.01
N SER A 104 -15.64 -12.08 1.04
CA SER A 104 -16.08 -12.34 2.42
C SER A 104 -17.04 -11.27 2.96
N LYS A 105 -16.87 -10.01 2.54
CA LYS A 105 -17.82 -8.94 2.85
C LYS A 105 -19.18 -9.20 2.20
N THR A 106 -19.21 -9.62 0.94
CA THR A 106 -20.46 -9.95 0.23
C THR A 106 -21.18 -11.14 0.86
N THR A 107 -20.48 -12.21 1.26
CA THR A 107 -21.12 -13.38 1.91
C THR A 107 -21.63 -13.10 3.31
N ALA A 108 -20.97 -12.21 4.07
CA ALA A 108 -21.45 -11.78 5.39
C ALA A 108 -22.73 -10.92 5.29
N ASP A 109 -22.87 -10.14 4.22
CA ASP A 109 -24.11 -9.41 3.93
C ASP A 109 -25.23 -10.35 3.43
N THR A 110 -24.90 -11.49 2.81
CA THR A 110 -25.91 -12.47 2.33
C THR A 110 -26.39 -13.41 3.44
N THR A 111 -25.54 -13.78 4.42
CA THR A 111 -25.94 -14.63 5.55
C THR A 111 -26.68 -13.89 6.67
N LYS A 112 -26.64 -12.54 6.67
CA LYS A 112 -27.52 -11.72 7.51
C LYS A 112 -28.94 -11.55 6.95
N ALA A 113 -29.21 -12.03 5.74
CA ALA A 113 -30.51 -11.86 5.08
C ALA A 113 -31.53 -12.98 5.38
N ASP A 114 -31.18 -14.01 6.17
CA ASP A 114 -32.07 -15.16 6.43
C ASP A 114 -32.58 -15.26 7.89
N ALA A 115 -32.38 -14.21 8.69
CA ALA A 115 -32.93 -14.12 10.04
C ALA A 115 -33.33 -12.68 10.37
N SER A 116 -34.41 -12.21 9.75
CA SER A 116 -35.45 -11.38 10.38
C SER A 116 -36.41 -10.88 9.31
N GLU A 117 -37.57 -11.53 9.27
CA GLU A 117 -38.81 -10.98 8.76
C GLU A 117 -39.21 -9.79 9.64
N VAL A 118 -39.60 -8.68 8.99
CA VAL A 118 -40.56 -7.61 9.38
C VAL A 118 -40.04 -6.19 9.04
N ASP A 119 -40.72 -5.65 8.02
CA ASP A 119 -41.07 -4.26 7.69
C ASP A 119 -40.03 -3.24 7.15
N MET A 120 -40.16 -3.06 5.82
CA MET A 120 -40.28 -1.79 5.09
C MET A 120 -39.01 -0.96 4.76
N PRO A 121 -39.05 -0.21 3.64
CA PRO A 121 -37.99 -0.21 2.64
C PRO A 121 -37.25 1.13 2.57
N GLU A 122 -36.02 1.12 2.09
CA GLU A 122 -35.54 2.10 1.11
C GLU A 122 -34.13 1.73 0.65
N GLY A 123 -33.96 1.70 -0.67
CA GLY A 123 -32.77 1.18 -1.30
C GLY A 123 -31.52 2.04 -1.08
N GLN A 124 -30.38 1.49 -1.47
CA GLN A 124 -29.50 2.12 -2.47
C GLN A 124 -28.28 1.23 -2.74
N ASN A 125 -28.08 0.97 -4.03
CA ASN A 125 -26.78 0.61 -4.60
C ASN A 125 -25.71 1.55 -4.04
N GLN A 126 -24.83 1.05 -3.16
CA GLN A 126 -23.60 1.75 -2.80
C GLN A 126 -22.51 1.33 -3.79
N GLU A 127 -22.48 2.04 -4.93
CA GLU A 127 -21.28 2.08 -5.76
C GLU A 127 -20.12 2.65 -4.95
N LYS A 128 -19.14 1.78 -4.68
CA LYS A 128 -17.71 2.05 -4.39
C LYS A 128 -17.39 3.47 -3.89
N SER A 129 -17.77 3.80 -2.65
CA SER A 129 -17.03 4.83 -1.92
C SER A 129 -15.67 4.23 -1.55
N GLN A 130 -14.59 4.82 -2.05
CA GLN A 130 -13.22 4.31 -1.90
C GLN A 130 -12.74 4.29 -0.43
N TYR A 131 -13.51 4.92 0.46
CA TYR A 131 -13.32 4.94 1.90
C TYR A 131 -14.64 4.65 2.61
N SER A 132 -14.61 3.89 3.71
CA SER A 132 -15.77 3.76 4.60
C SER A 132 -15.98 5.08 5.36
N VAL A 133 -17.22 5.38 5.74
CA VAL A 133 -17.53 6.59 6.53
C VAL A 133 -16.74 6.62 7.85
N ASP A 134 -16.42 5.46 8.40
CA ASP A 134 -15.55 5.32 9.58
C ASP A 134 -14.11 5.79 9.30
N THR A 135 -13.53 5.46 8.14
CA THR A 135 -12.20 5.95 7.76
C THR A 135 -12.20 7.46 7.53
N LEU A 136 -13.27 8.02 6.94
CA LEU A 136 -13.39 9.47 6.77
C LEU A 136 -13.47 10.21 8.11
N TRP A 137 -14.13 9.60 9.10
CA TRP A 137 -14.18 10.12 10.47
C TRP A 137 -12.80 10.14 11.14
N GLU A 138 -12.04 9.05 11.00
CA GLU A 138 -10.66 8.97 11.52
C GLU A 138 -9.76 10.06 10.90
N ILE A 139 -9.89 10.29 9.60
CA ILE A 139 -9.16 11.36 8.90
C ILE A 139 -9.53 12.74 9.46
N GLN A 140 -10.81 13.03 9.71
CA GLN A 140 -11.23 14.30 10.32
C GLN A 140 -10.60 14.49 11.71
N GLN A 141 -10.63 13.45 12.54
CA GLN A 141 -10.04 13.49 13.88
C GLN A 141 -8.52 13.70 13.86
N GLU A 142 -7.83 13.06 12.91
CA GLU A 142 -6.39 13.26 12.70
C GLU A 142 -6.07 14.69 12.26
N LYS A 143 -6.88 15.29 11.36
CA LYS A 143 -6.71 16.68 10.93
C LYS A 143 -6.97 17.65 12.08
N LEU A 144 -8.04 17.47 12.84
CA LEU A 144 -8.32 18.28 14.03
C LEU A 144 -7.16 18.25 15.02
N LYS A 145 -6.60 17.06 15.29
CA LYS A 145 -5.42 16.90 16.15
C LYS A 145 -4.18 17.61 15.59
N THR A 146 -3.94 17.51 14.29
CA THR A 146 -2.79 18.15 13.62
C THR A 146 -2.84 19.68 13.73
N TYR A 147 -4.04 20.25 13.67
CA TYR A 147 -4.25 21.70 13.78
C TYR A 147 -4.48 22.18 15.22
N GLY A 148 -4.38 21.30 16.22
CA GLY A 148 -4.53 21.65 17.64
C GLY A 148 -5.96 21.99 18.07
N TYR A 149 -6.97 21.53 17.31
CA TYR A 149 -8.37 21.74 17.62
C TYR A 149 -8.94 20.64 18.52
N ASP A 150 -9.94 21.00 19.32
CA ASP A 150 -10.63 20.04 20.19
C ASP A 150 -11.46 19.04 19.37
N GLN A 151 -11.42 17.78 19.78
CA GLN A 151 -12.08 16.66 19.09
C GLN A 151 -13.59 16.63 19.35
N SER A 152 -14.08 17.48 20.26
CA SER A 152 -15.47 17.59 20.72
C SER A 152 -16.39 18.40 19.79
N ILE A 153 -15.87 18.98 18.70
CA ILE A 153 -16.62 19.88 17.81
C ILE A 153 -17.80 19.19 17.10
N GLU A 154 -17.66 17.90 16.78
CA GLU A 154 -18.68 17.11 16.09
C GLU A 154 -18.72 15.70 16.70
N THR A 155 -19.90 15.08 16.77
CA THR A 155 -20.01 13.68 17.15
C THR A 155 -19.92 12.79 15.92
N LYS A 156 -19.45 11.55 16.08
CA LYS A 156 -19.35 10.58 14.97
C LYS A 156 -20.70 10.36 14.25
N SER A 157 -21.81 10.39 14.99
CA SER A 157 -23.16 10.27 14.41
C SER A 157 -23.56 11.50 13.59
N ALA A 158 -23.28 12.71 14.09
CA ALA A 158 -23.53 13.95 13.35
C ALA A 158 -22.70 14.01 12.06
N PHE A 159 -21.42 13.66 12.14
CA PHE A 159 -20.54 13.55 10.97
C PHE A 159 -21.06 12.56 9.93
N ARG A 160 -21.46 11.36 10.37
CA ARG A 160 -21.97 10.33 9.47
C ARG A 160 -23.22 10.79 8.72
N ASN A 161 -24.15 11.42 9.42
CA ASN A 161 -25.38 11.92 8.80
C ASN A 161 -25.07 13.02 7.78
N ARG A 162 -24.21 13.99 8.15
CA ARG A 162 -23.78 15.07 7.26
C ARG A 162 -23.09 14.56 6.01
N MET A 163 -22.10 13.67 6.16
CA MET A 163 -21.35 13.11 5.03
C MET A 163 -22.24 12.27 4.10
N ALA A 164 -23.22 11.56 4.65
CA ALA A 164 -24.18 10.81 3.84
C ALA A 164 -25.11 11.75 3.03
N GLU A 165 -25.58 12.83 3.64
CA GLU A 165 -26.40 13.84 2.96
C GLU A 165 -25.61 14.60 1.89
N ASP A 166 -24.39 15.03 2.19
CA ASP A 166 -23.51 15.73 1.26
C ASP A 166 -23.15 14.84 0.07
N TYR A 167 -22.83 13.56 0.31
CA TYR A 167 -22.57 12.61 -0.76
C TYR A 167 -23.82 12.36 -1.62
N LYS A 168 -25.00 12.21 -1.01
CA LYS A 168 -26.27 12.03 -1.73
C LYS A 168 -26.64 13.26 -2.58
N ARG A 169 -26.26 14.46 -2.14
CA ARG A 169 -26.41 15.69 -2.93
C ARG A 169 -25.42 15.72 -4.10
N LEU A 170 -24.13 15.57 -3.82
CA LEU A 170 -23.07 15.64 -4.83
C LEU A 170 -23.17 14.54 -5.90
N SER A 171 -23.59 13.34 -5.51
CA SER A 171 -23.81 12.23 -6.46
C SER A 171 -24.95 12.49 -7.45
N LYS A 172 -25.96 13.29 -7.09
CA LYS A 172 -27.03 13.69 -8.02
C LYS A 172 -26.55 14.71 -9.04
N ASP A 173 -25.67 15.61 -8.62
CA ASP A 173 -25.17 16.72 -9.44
C ASP A 173 -23.87 16.39 -10.19
N ARG A 174 -23.33 15.18 -10.00
CA ARG A 174 -22.04 14.73 -10.54
C ARG A 174 -22.09 14.57 -12.06
N ARG A 175 -21.16 15.23 -12.74
CA ARG A 175 -20.85 14.98 -14.17
C ARG A 175 -19.85 13.83 -14.32
N ALA A 176 -19.80 13.21 -15.51
CA ALA A 176 -18.98 12.02 -15.78
C ALA A 176 -17.47 12.24 -15.58
N ASP A 177 -17.02 13.49 -15.67
CA ASP A 177 -15.64 13.95 -15.51
C ASP A 177 -15.31 14.44 -14.09
N GLN A 178 -16.29 14.51 -13.19
CA GLN A 178 -16.10 15.04 -11.84
C GLN A 178 -15.89 13.93 -10.81
N GLU A 179 -14.93 14.15 -9.91
CA GLU A 179 -14.61 13.29 -8.79
C GLU A 179 -15.02 13.98 -7.47
N ILE A 180 -15.70 13.25 -6.58
CA ILE A 180 -16.05 13.76 -5.25
C ILE A 180 -14.81 13.58 -4.36
N VAL A 181 -14.27 14.69 -3.87
CA VAL A 181 -13.10 14.73 -2.99
C VAL A 181 -13.45 15.32 -1.64
N MET A 182 -12.75 14.87 -0.60
CA MET A 182 -12.87 15.40 0.75
C MET A 182 -11.75 16.41 1.01
N THR A 183 -12.11 17.61 1.44
CA THR A 183 -11.17 18.68 1.83
C THR A 183 -11.40 19.07 3.28
N PHE A 184 -10.35 19.52 3.97
CA PHE A 184 -10.47 20.00 5.34
C PHE A 184 -10.53 21.52 5.34
N ASP A 185 -11.67 22.06 5.78
CA ASP A 185 -11.87 23.49 5.96
C ASP A 185 -11.30 23.91 7.32
N LYS A 186 -10.37 24.87 7.30
CA LYS A 186 -9.70 25.36 8.50
C LYS A 186 -10.54 26.35 9.30
N ASP A 187 -11.46 27.04 8.64
CA ASP A 187 -12.31 28.07 9.24
C ASP A 187 -13.50 27.42 9.94
N GLU A 188 -14.14 26.47 9.26
CA GLU A 188 -15.24 25.68 9.84
C GLU A 188 -14.77 24.51 10.70
N LYS A 189 -13.48 24.16 10.63
CA LYS A 189 -12.84 23.04 11.36
C LYS A 189 -13.50 21.69 11.06
N LYS A 190 -13.91 21.48 9.81
CA LYS A 190 -14.67 20.30 9.38
C LYS A 190 -14.15 19.77 8.04
N CYS A 191 -14.29 18.47 7.83
CA CYS A 191 -14.12 17.90 6.50
C CYS A 191 -15.38 18.12 5.67
N LEU A 192 -15.24 18.68 4.46
CA LEU A 192 -16.31 18.93 3.50
C LEU A 192 -16.08 18.08 2.25
N LEU A 193 -17.18 17.61 1.65
CA LEU A 193 -17.16 16.96 0.34
C LEU A 193 -17.41 18.00 -0.76
N GLY A 194 -16.64 17.93 -1.83
CA GLY A 194 -16.78 18.80 -3.00
C GLY A 194 -16.35 18.09 -4.27
N PHE A 195 -16.50 18.76 -5.41
CA PHE A 195 -15.94 18.27 -6.67
C PHE A 195 -14.49 18.70 -6.79
N LYS A 196 -13.66 17.82 -7.37
CA LYS A 196 -12.32 18.17 -7.82
C LYS A 196 -12.44 19.03 -9.07
N GLU A 197 -12.02 20.29 -8.97
CA GLU A 197 -11.79 21.16 -10.13
C GLU A 197 -10.59 20.69 -10.97
#